data_AF-A0A353MGA1-F1
#
_entry.id   AF-A0A353MGA1-F1
#
_cell.length_a   1.000
_cell.length_b   1.000
_cell.length_c   1.000
_cell.angle_alpha   90.00
_cell.angle_beta   90.00
_cell.angle_gamma   90.00
#
_symmetry.space_group_name_H-M   'P 1'
#
loop_
_entity.id
_entity.type
_entity.pdbx_description
1 polymer ?
#
loop_
_entity_poly.entity_id
_entity_poly.type
_entity_poly.pdbx_seq_one_letter_code
_entity_poly.pdbx_strand_id
1 'polypeptide(L)' 'MGFRHKDIIALKDLSKEEIELLLDTADSLDEINCRDIKKVPTLRGKTVVNLFYEASTRT' A
#
# COMPACT_ATOMS: atom_id res chain seq x y z
N MET A 1 15.92 6.58 1.71
CA MET A 1 15.35 6.87 3.04
C MET A 1 14.09 6.03 3.14
N GLY A 2 13.94 5.17 4.17
CA GLY A 2 12.85 4.18 4.21
C GLY A 2 11.56 4.74 4.82
N PHE A 3 10.43 4.07 4.56
CA PHE A 3 9.15 4.39 5.22
C PHE A 3 9.23 4.03 6.71
N ARG A 4 8.99 5.00 7.61
CA ARG A 4 9.22 4.83 9.06
C ARG A 4 7.95 4.66 9.89
N HIS A 5 6.77 4.87 9.29
CA HIS A 5 5.50 4.76 10.00
C HIS A 5 5.08 3.31 10.17
N LYS A 6 4.72 2.94 11.39
CA LYS A 6 4.09 1.64 11.67
C LYS A 6 2.60 1.65 11.32
N ASP A 7 1.92 2.74 11.66
CA ASP A 7 0.48 2.94 11.50
C ASP A 7 0.21 4.17 10.61
N ILE A 8 -0.79 4.11 9.73
CA ILE A 8 -1.19 5.23 8.87
C ILE A 8 -2.60 5.67 9.29
N ILE A 9 -2.70 6.86 9.89
CA ILE A 9 -3.96 7.40 10.42
C ILE A 9 -4.37 8.67 9.66
N ALA A 10 -3.41 9.54 9.31
CA ALA A 10 -3.69 10.77 8.59
C ALA A 10 -2.56 11.16 7.63
N LEU A 11 -2.89 11.85 6.53
CA LEU A 11 -1.92 12.34 5.54
C LEU A 11 -0.97 13.40 6.11
N LYS A 12 -1.42 14.19 7.09
CA LYS A 12 -0.61 15.26 7.72
C LYS A 12 0.65 14.74 8.41
N ASP A 13 0.69 13.45 8.75
CA ASP A 13 1.81 12.83 9.46
C ASP A 13 2.90 12.35 8.48
N LEU A 14 2.63 12.35 7.18
CA LEU A 14 3.57 11.96 6.13
C LEU A 14 4.38 13.16 5.66
N SER A 15 5.71 12.99 5.56
CA SER A 15 6.55 13.98 4.89
C SER A 15 6.38 13.90 3.37
N LYS A 16 6.79 14.97 2.67
CA LYS A 16 6.77 14.99 1.20
C LYS A 16 7.55 13.81 0.60
N GLU A 17 8.72 13.53 1.16
CA GLU A 17 9.61 12.46 0.68
C GLU A 17 9.00 11.07 0.90
N GLU A 18 8.23 10.89 1.99
CA GLU A 18 7.51 9.65 2.24
C GLU A 18 6.35 9.46 1.27
N ILE A 19 5.65 10.53 0.90
CA ILE A 19 4.58 10.51 -0.10
C ILE A 19 5.17 10.17 -1.48
N GLU A 20 6.26 10.83 -1.89
CA GLU A 20 6.95 10.54 -3.15
C GLU A 20 7.40 9.07 -3.20
N LEU A 21 7.98 8.55 -2.11
CA LEU A 21 8.34 7.12 -2.01
C LEU A 21 7.14 6.18 -2.20
N LEU A 22 5.98 6.49 -1.61
CA LEU A 22 4.77 5.69 -1.77
C LEU A 22 4.26 5.70 -3.21
N LEU A 23 4.30 6.86 -3.88
CA LEU A 23 3.88 7.02 -5.27
C LEU A 23 4.82 6.26 -6.22
N ASP A 24 6.13 6.41 -6.08
CA ASP A 24 7.13 5.70 -6.88
C ASP A 24 6.97 4.17 -6.72
N THR A 25 6.70 3.72 -5.48
CA THR A 25 6.44 2.30 -5.20
C THR A 25 5.15 1.84 -5.88
N ALA A 26 4.08 2.65 -5.83
CA ALA A 26 2.81 2.32 -6.47
C ALA A 26 2.96 2.17 -7.98
N ASP A 27 3.68 3.08 -8.65
CA ASP A 27 3.95 3.01 -10.09
C ASP A 27 4.68 1.70 -10.46
N SER A 28 5.68 1.31 -9.67
CA SER A 28 6.41 0.05 -9.89
C SER A 28 5.54 -1.20 -9.72
N LEU A 29 4.52 -1.13 -8.86
CA LEU A 29 3.57 -2.22 -8.62
C LEU A 29 2.48 -2.25 -9.68
N ASP A 30 2.16 -1.14 -10.34
CA ASP A 30 1.16 -1.12 -11.40
C ASP A 30 1.55 -2.02 -12.59
N GLU A 31 2.85 -2.07 -12.92
CA GLU A 31 3.37 -3.00 -13.93
C GLU A 31 3.06 -4.47 -13.64
N ILE A 32 2.86 -4.84 -12.36
CA ILE A 32 2.55 -6.20 -11.93
C ILE A 32 1.09 -6.55 -12.26
N ASN A 33 0.19 -5.56 -12.30
CA ASN A 33 -1.20 -5.77 -12.68
C ASN A 33 -1.36 -6.22 -14.14
N CYS A 34 -0.39 -5.87 -14.99
CA CYS A 34 -0.32 -6.23 -16.40
C CYS A 34 0.31 -7.62 -16.66
N ARG A 35 0.89 -8.28 -15.64
CA ARG A 35 1.52 -9.59 -15.78
C ARG A 35 0.49 -10.71 -15.68
N ASP A 36 0.74 -11.83 -16.37
CA ASP A 36 -0.09 -13.04 -16.29
C ASP A 36 -0.21 -13.57 -14.85
N ILE A 37 0.85 -13.38 -14.06
CA ILE A 37 0.88 -13.73 -12.63
C ILE A 37 0.96 -12.44 -11.81
N LYS A 38 -0.20 -11.99 -11.32
CA LYS A 38 -0.35 -10.77 -10.51
C LYS A 38 0.10 -10.91 -9.05
N LYS A 39 0.69 -12.05 -8.67
CA LYS A 39 1.04 -12.36 -7.27
C LYS A 39 2.54 -12.18 -7.04
N VAL A 40 2.90 -11.18 -6.24
CA VAL A 40 4.26 -11.04 -5.71
C VAL A 40 4.46 -11.89 -4.45
N PRO A 41 5.64 -12.48 -4.26
CA PRO A 41 5.94 -13.28 -3.06
C PRO A 41 6.10 -12.44 -1.79
N THR A 42 6.20 -11.11 -1.90
CA THR A 42 6.59 -10.19 -0.83
C THR A 42 5.68 -10.26 0.41
N LEU A 43 4.38 -10.53 0.22
CA LEU A 43 3.40 -10.66 1.32
C LEU A 43 3.01 -12.11 1.62
N ARG A 44 3.74 -13.11 1.07
CA ARG A 44 3.42 -14.52 1.32
C ARG A 44 3.51 -14.83 2.83
N GLY A 45 2.46 -15.47 3.36
CA GLY A 45 2.37 -15.79 4.78
C GLY A 45 1.93 -14.62 5.67
N LYS A 46 1.53 -13.47 5.09
CA LYS A 46 0.88 -12.37 5.79
C LYS A 46 -0.64 -12.45 5.60
N THR A 47 -1.38 -12.16 6.67
CA THR A 47 -2.85 -12.07 6.65
C THR A 47 -3.24 -10.62 6.88
N VAL A 48 -4.11 -10.09 6.02
CA VAL A 48 -4.69 -8.75 6.15
C VAL A 48 -6.15 -8.92 6.58
N VAL A 49 -6.58 -8.18 7.60
CA VAL A 49 -7.95 -8.20 8.13
C VAL A 49 -8.59 -6.84 7.86
N ASN A 50 -9.71 -6.83 7.15
CA ASN A 50 -10.48 -5.63 6.86
C ASN A 50 -11.67 -5.53 7.82
N LEU A 51 -11.74 -4.44 8.59
CA LEU A 51 -12.84 -4.17 9.53
C LEU A 51 -13.56 -2.88 9.12
N PHE A 52 -14.81 -3.03 8.65
CA PHE A 52 -15.67 -1.93 8.25
C PHE A 52 -16.93 -1.91 9.13
N TYR A 53 -17.16 -0.81 9.85
CA TYR A 53 -18.40 -0.59 10.61
C TYR A 53 -19.53 -0.03 9.74
N GLU A 54 -19.19 0.50 8.56
CA GLU A 54 -20.10 1.07 7.58
C GLU A 54 -19.84 0.46 6.21
N ALA A 55 -20.86 0.40 5.35
CA ALA A 55 -20.73 -0.21 4.04
C ALA A 55 -19.78 0.61 3.14
N SER A 56 -18.68 -0.02 2.70
CA SER A 56 -17.79 0.50 1.67
C SER A 56 -17.47 -0.57 0.62
N THR A 57 -17.53 -0.20 -0.65
CA THR A 57 -17.32 -1.10 -1.80
C THR A 57 -16.08 -0.75 -2.62
N ARG A 58 -15.56 0.47 -2.48
CA ARG A 58 -14.42 0.99 -3.25
C ARG A 58 -13.15 1.14 -2.44
N THR A 59 -13.25 1.18 -1.11
CA THR A 59 -12.08 1.21 -0.20
C THR A 59 -11.47 -0.17 -0.14
#